data_AF-A0A4Q4SMB8-F1
#
_entry.id   AF-A0A4Q4SMB8-F1
#
_cell.length_a   1.000
_cell.length_b   1.000
_cell.length_c   1.000
_cell.angle_alpha   90.00
_cell.angle_beta   90.00
_cell.angle_gamma   90.00
#
_symmetry.space_group_name_H-M   'P 1'
#
loop_
_entity.id
_entity.type
_entity.pdbx_description
1 polymer ?
#
loop_
_entity_poly.entity_id
_entity_poly.type
_entity_poly.pdbx_seq_one_letter_code
_entity_poly.pdbx_strand_id
1 'polypeptide(L)'
;MDNTYRERLQIRSRLIEKERYEVLACNSEAVPAVLELYEWLTRTYLPLRFPSLYAITESGKHLRNHVTDSLIPLHMTNGEEALEILGSNIDTEFLLLTPSPSPLASEPLDGSSFGITTQTKYLLTAFINCFPSGFNTRSKLNQLLAAIHAPVPGYAAKLEKSMDRFFANLPMGKIVKRSNWSISTNGELFCLKGNHMSEEDLARKQKNEVEEEIDLDKTVTYQYPLRELRDEGSGEVLAEAIDGLGLGSAPGMTIYKRQVIWGDKVKAFLKGEIDA
;
A
#
# COMPACT_ATOMS: atom_id res chain seq x y z
N MET A 1 -13.77 -8.78 -1.83
CA MET A 1 -13.34 -10.14 -1.47
C MET A 1 -13.54 -11.01 -2.68
N ASP A 2 -12.53 -11.80 -3.01
CA ASP A 2 -12.47 -12.68 -4.18
C ASP A 2 -12.28 -14.14 -3.72
N ASN A 3 -12.06 -15.06 -4.67
CA ASN A 3 -11.84 -16.48 -4.43
C ASN A 3 -10.52 -16.81 -3.69
N THR A 4 -9.61 -15.85 -3.53
CA THR A 4 -8.32 -16.03 -2.84
C THR A 4 -8.37 -15.64 -1.35
N TYR A 5 -9.50 -15.07 -0.89
CA TYR A 5 -9.64 -14.49 0.44
C TYR A 5 -9.23 -15.45 1.58
N ARG A 6 -9.69 -16.71 1.58
CA ARG A 6 -9.34 -17.70 2.62
C ARG A 6 -7.84 -17.94 2.70
N GLU A 7 -7.21 -18.17 1.55
CA GLU A 7 -5.77 -18.42 1.46
C GLU A 7 -4.98 -17.18 1.89
N ARG A 8 -5.39 -15.99 1.44
CA ARG A 8 -4.74 -14.74 1.83
C ARG A 8 -4.81 -14.52 3.35
N LEU A 9 -5.95 -14.77 4.00
CA LEU A 9 -6.02 -14.70 5.46
C LEU A 9 -5.06 -15.66 6.16
N GLN A 10 -4.86 -16.88 5.64
CA GLN A 10 -3.89 -17.81 6.21
C GLN A 10 -2.45 -17.33 6.06
N ILE A 11 -2.11 -16.69 4.93
CA ILE A 11 -0.79 -16.08 4.73
C ILE A 11 -0.62 -14.90 5.69
N ARG A 12 -1.61 -14.02 5.80
CA ARG A 12 -1.60 -12.85 6.69
C ARG A 12 -1.41 -13.26 8.14
N SER A 13 -2.18 -14.23 8.64
CA SER A 13 -2.03 -14.74 10.02
C SER A 13 -0.63 -15.29 10.28
N ARG A 14 -0.04 -16.04 9.32
CA ARG A 14 1.34 -16.53 9.44
C ARG A 14 2.37 -15.40 9.47
N LEU A 15 2.19 -14.36 8.67
CA LEU A 15 3.09 -13.20 8.66
C LEU A 15 2.97 -12.37 9.93
N ILE A 16 1.76 -12.20 10.46
CA ILE A 16 1.54 -11.54 11.75
C ILE A 16 2.22 -12.30 12.89
N GLU A 17 2.21 -13.62 12.85
CA GLU A 17 2.89 -14.47 13.84
C GLU A 17 4.42 -14.40 13.70
N LYS A 18 4.94 -14.58 12.48
CA LYS A 18 6.39 -14.77 12.24
C LYS A 18 7.17 -13.48 12.04
N GLU A 19 6.55 -12.50 11.40
CA GLU A 19 7.16 -11.24 10.96
C GLU A 19 6.53 -10.04 11.68
N ARG A 20 5.96 -10.26 12.88
CA ARG A 20 5.15 -9.27 13.61
C ARG A 20 5.76 -7.87 13.63
N TYR A 21 7.07 -7.79 13.93
CA TYR A 21 7.79 -6.53 14.03
C TYR A 21 7.78 -5.74 12.71
N GLU A 22 7.84 -6.43 11.58
CA GLU A 22 7.89 -5.85 10.24
C GLU A 22 6.50 -5.46 9.72
N VAL A 23 5.47 -6.23 10.07
CA VAL A 23 4.11 -6.05 9.52
C VAL A 23 3.17 -5.24 10.41
N LEU A 24 3.47 -5.09 11.71
CA LEU A 24 2.57 -4.43 12.67
C LEU A 24 3.32 -3.43 13.55
N ALA A 25 2.74 -2.24 13.70
CA ALA A 25 3.11 -1.28 14.73
C ALA A 25 1.90 -0.43 15.13
N CYS A 26 1.79 -0.08 16.41
CA CYS A 26 0.85 0.94 16.87
C CYS A 26 1.47 1.79 17.97
N ASN A 27 1.72 3.07 17.69
CA ASN A 27 2.09 4.00 18.74
C ASN A 27 0.88 4.34 19.61
N SER A 28 1.13 4.80 20.84
CA SER A 28 0.08 5.17 21.79
C SER A 28 -0.84 6.27 21.27
N GLU A 29 -0.32 7.25 20.53
CA GLU A 29 -1.11 8.35 19.96
C GLU A 29 -2.05 7.89 18.84
N ALA A 30 -1.79 6.73 18.23
CA ALA A 30 -2.60 6.18 17.16
C ALA A 30 -3.74 5.28 17.67
N VAL A 31 -3.69 4.83 18.94
CA VAL A 31 -4.67 3.90 19.51
C VAL A 31 -6.12 4.39 19.33
N PRO A 32 -6.48 5.66 19.58
CA PRO A 32 -7.86 6.11 19.35
C PRO A 32 -8.31 5.95 17.90
N ALA A 33 -7.46 6.30 16.93
CA ALA A 33 -7.78 6.18 15.51
C ALA A 33 -7.89 4.72 15.05
N VAL A 34 -7.06 3.84 15.60
CA VAL A 34 -7.13 2.39 15.35
C VAL A 34 -8.44 1.82 15.89
N LEU A 35 -8.81 2.17 17.13
CA LEU A 35 -10.04 1.65 17.75
C LEU A 35 -11.30 2.19 17.06
N GLU A 36 -11.30 3.45 16.62
CA GLU A 36 -12.38 4.03 15.81
C GLU A 36 -12.56 3.26 14.48
N LEU A 37 -11.46 3.03 13.76
CA LEU A 37 -11.48 2.24 12.51
C LEU A 37 -11.97 0.81 12.78
N TYR A 38 -11.45 0.18 13.82
CA TYR A 38 -11.82 -1.18 14.21
C TYR A 38 -13.32 -1.29 14.51
N GLU A 39 -13.86 -0.37 15.31
CA GLU A 39 -15.26 -0.36 15.68
C GLU A 39 -16.14 -0.14 14.45
N TRP A 40 -15.81 0.83 13.60
CA TRP A 40 -16.58 1.08 12.38
C TRP A 40 -16.56 -0.12 11.43
N LEU A 41 -15.39 -0.76 11.23
CA LEU A 41 -15.28 -1.94 10.37
C LEU A 41 -16.10 -3.11 10.92
N THR A 42 -15.96 -3.43 12.21
CA THR A 42 -16.53 -4.65 12.79
C THR A 42 -18.02 -4.52 13.13
N ARG A 43 -18.49 -3.34 13.54
CA ARG A 43 -19.89 -3.11 13.90
C ARG A 43 -20.76 -2.66 12.74
N THR A 44 -20.17 -1.91 11.81
CA THR A 44 -20.94 -1.23 10.75
C THR A 44 -20.61 -1.83 9.39
N TYR A 45 -19.37 -1.65 8.90
CA TYR A 45 -19.07 -1.90 7.50
C TYR A 45 -19.14 -3.37 7.10
N LEU A 46 -18.40 -4.25 7.78
CA LEU A 46 -18.31 -5.67 7.41
C LEU A 46 -19.65 -6.41 7.46
N PRO A 47 -20.43 -6.38 8.56
CA PRO A 47 -21.72 -7.09 8.61
C PRO A 47 -22.75 -6.52 7.63
N LEU A 48 -22.75 -5.21 7.35
CA LEU A 48 -23.69 -4.61 6.39
C LEU A 48 -23.28 -4.86 4.94
N ARG A 49 -21.99 -4.73 4.61
CA ARG A 49 -21.50 -4.81 3.23
C ARG A 49 -21.33 -6.25 2.76
N PHE A 50 -20.99 -7.15 3.67
CA PHE A 50 -20.65 -8.55 3.39
C PHE A 50 -21.36 -9.52 4.36
N PRO A 51 -22.71 -9.49 4.47
CA PRO A 51 -23.47 -10.26 5.45
C PRO A 51 -23.34 -11.78 5.31
N SER A 52 -22.95 -12.28 4.14
CA SER A 52 -22.69 -13.71 3.94
C SER A 52 -21.36 -14.20 4.52
N LEU A 53 -20.43 -13.26 4.77
CA LEU A 53 -19.09 -13.55 5.29
C LEU A 53 -18.96 -13.13 6.74
N TYR A 54 -19.65 -12.06 7.14
CA TYR A 54 -19.62 -11.54 8.49
C TYR A 54 -21.01 -11.36 9.08
N ALA A 55 -21.22 -11.87 10.28
CA ALA A 55 -22.47 -11.71 11.00
C ALA A 55 -22.22 -11.39 12.48
N ILE A 56 -22.94 -10.40 13.01
CA ILE A 56 -22.93 -10.16 14.45
C ILE A 56 -23.64 -11.34 15.12
N THR A 57 -22.97 -11.93 16.11
CA THR A 57 -23.53 -13.04 16.89
C THR A 57 -24.76 -12.59 17.69
N GLU A 58 -25.65 -13.52 18.04
CA GLU A 58 -26.86 -13.24 18.84
C GLU A 58 -26.53 -12.54 20.17
N SER A 59 -25.37 -12.84 20.75
CA SER A 59 -24.88 -12.20 21.98
C SER A 59 -24.64 -10.69 21.83
N GLY A 60 -24.48 -10.18 20.61
CA GLY A 60 -24.09 -8.80 20.33
C GLY A 60 -22.66 -8.44 20.78
N LYS A 61 -21.82 -9.43 21.11
CA LYS A 61 -20.45 -9.21 21.62
C LYS A 61 -19.36 -9.47 20.57
N HIS A 62 -19.66 -10.28 19.56
CA HIS A 62 -18.69 -10.69 18.54
C HIS A 62 -19.28 -10.56 17.13
N LEU A 63 -18.41 -10.26 16.18
CA LEU A 63 -18.59 -10.49 14.75
C LEU A 63 -18.02 -11.86 14.40
N ARG A 64 -18.79 -12.74 13.79
CA ARG A 64 -18.31 -14.02 13.27
C ARG A 64 -17.80 -13.83 11.84
N ASN A 65 -16.60 -14.30 11.55
CA ASN A 65 -16.12 -14.51 10.18
C ASN A 65 -16.45 -15.95 9.76
N HIS A 66 -17.39 -16.14 8.83
CA HIS A 66 -17.84 -17.46 8.39
C HIS A 66 -16.82 -18.23 7.55
N VAL A 67 -15.77 -17.56 7.05
CA VAL A 67 -14.72 -18.25 6.28
C VAL A 67 -13.76 -18.96 7.23
N THR A 68 -13.34 -18.30 8.30
CA THR A 68 -12.34 -18.84 9.24
C THR A 68 -12.94 -19.39 10.52
N ASP A 69 -14.27 -19.25 10.71
CA ASP A 69 -15.01 -19.49 11.96
C ASP A 69 -14.52 -18.65 13.16
N SER A 70 -13.73 -17.60 12.90
CA SER A 70 -13.19 -16.70 13.94
C SER A 70 -14.30 -15.87 14.59
N LEU A 71 -14.20 -15.69 15.90
CA LEU A 71 -15.01 -14.73 16.67
C LEU A 71 -14.18 -13.48 16.95
N ILE A 72 -14.59 -12.38 16.32
CA ILE A 72 -13.95 -11.07 16.39
C ILE A 72 -14.67 -10.24 17.47
N PRO A 73 -14.02 -9.80 18.56
CA PRO A 73 -14.67 -8.97 19.58
C PRO A 73 -15.18 -7.66 18.99
N LEU A 74 -16.39 -7.21 19.36
CA LEU A 74 -16.93 -5.92 18.90
C LEU A 74 -16.43 -4.72 19.72
N HIS A 75 -15.63 -4.95 20.76
CA HIS A 75 -15.05 -3.91 21.59
C HIS A 75 -13.61 -4.28 21.93
N MET A 76 -12.70 -3.33 21.72
CA MET A 76 -11.27 -3.49 21.95
C MET A 76 -10.75 -2.25 22.69
N THR A 77 -9.71 -2.42 23.47
CA THR A 77 -8.98 -1.33 24.15
C THR A 77 -7.51 -1.27 23.78
N ASN A 78 -6.97 -2.33 23.14
CA ASN A 78 -5.60 -2.42 22.69
C ASN A 78 -5.51 -2.21 21.17
N GLY A 79 -4.74 -1.21 20.74
CA GLY A 79 -4.57 -0.89 19.32
C GLY A 79 -3.80 -1.94 18.52
N GLU A 80 -2.73 -2.53 19.07
CA GLU A 80 -1.98 -3.59 18.36
C GLU A 80 -2.83 -4.84 18.17
N GLU A 81 -3.57 -5.26 19.20
CA GLU A 81 -4.48 -6.41 19.12
C GLU A 81 -5.61 -6.15 18.11
N ALA A 82 -6.16 -4.93 18.10
CA ALA A 82 -7.15 -4.52 17.10
C ALA A 82 -6.58 -4.61 15.67
N LEU A 83 -5.37 -4.11 15.42
CA LEU A 83 -4.71 -4.19 14.11
C LEU A 83 -4.42 -5.64 13.69
N GLU A 84 -3.97 -6.48 14.62
CA GLU A 84 -3.76 -7.91 14.39
C GLU A 84 -5.05 -8.62 13.98
N ILE A 85 -6.16 -8.34 14.66
CA ILE A 85 -7.46 -8.89 14.32
C ILE A 85 -7.93 -8.40 12.95
N LEU A 86 -7.77 -7.11 12.63
CA LEU A 86 -8.07 -6.59 11.29
C LEU A 86 -7.20 -7.25 10.23
N GLY A 87 -5.89 -7.39 10.47
CA GLY A 87 -4.96 -8.02 9.54
C GLY A 87 -5.24 -9.49 9.28
N SER A 88 -5.64 -10.24 10.31
CA SER A 88 -5.95 -11.67 10.20
C SER A 88 -7.35 -11.98 9.66
N ASN A 89 -8.23 -10.97 9.58
CA ASN A 89 -9.62 -11.17 9.12
C ASN A 89 -9.97 -10.37 7.87
N ILE A 90 -9.21 -9.34 7.50
CA ILE A 90 -9.48 -8.51 6.33
C ILE A 90 -8.26 -8.56 5.41
N ASP A 91 -8.49 -8.96 4.16
CA ASP A 91 -7.49 -8.93 3.10
C ASP A 91 -7.31 -7.48 2.58
N THR A 92 -6.74 -6.62 3.42
CA THR A 92 -6.48 -5.20 3.17
C THR A 92 -5.40 -4.71 4.12
N GLU A 93 -4.52 -3.84 3.63
CA GLU A 93 -3.52 -3.17 4.47
C GLU A 93 -4.08 -1.87 5.04
N PHE A 94 -3.75 -1.58 6.29
CA PHE A 94 -4.14 -0.34 6.96
C PHE A 94 -2.89 0.42 7.40
N LEU A 95 -2.79 1.67 6.96
CA LEU A 95 -1.75 2.61 7.39
C LEU A 95 -2.47 3.84 7.95
N LEU A 96 -2.20 4.18 9.20
CA LEU A 96 -2.86 5.26 9.91
C LEU A 96 -1.91 6.43 10.09
N LEU A 97 -2.41 7.61 9.73
CA LEU A 97 -1.70 8.86 9.86
C LEU A 97 -2.30 9.67 11.00
N THR A 98 -1.46 10.19 11.90
CA THR A 98 -1.88 11.13 12.94
C THR A 98 -1.24 12.51 12.73
N PRO A 99 -1.89 13.59 13.16
CA PRO A 99 -1.30 14.92 13.17
C PRO A 99 0.04 14.96 13.91
N SER A 100 1.03 15.60 13.32
CA SER A 100 2.29 15.91 14.00
C SER A 100 2.03 16.84 15.19
N PRO A 101 2.59 16.55 16.39
CA PRO A 101 2.36 17.36 17.59
C PRO A 101 2.98 18.76 17.54
N SER A 102 3.99 18.96 16.68
CA SER A 102 4.58 20.29 16.45
C SER A 102 4.13 20.81 15.08
N PRO A 103 3.54 22.03 15.00
CA PRO A 103 3.33 22.69 13.72
C PRO A 103 4.70 23.02 13.13
N LEU A 104 5.06 22.32 12.05
CA LEU A 104 6.25 22.64 11.28
C LEU A 104 5.97 23.94 10.53
N ALA A 105 6.88 24.91 10.64
CA ALA A 105 6.79 26.14 9.87
C ALA A 105 6.68 25.80 8.38
N SER A 106 5.64 26.31 7.74
CA SER A 106 5.45 26.21 6.29
C SER A 106 5.59 27.60 5.68
N GLU A 107 6.35 27.68 4.58
CA GLU A 107 6.47 28.89 3.77
C GLU A 107 5.06 29.44 3.43
N PRO A 108 4.83 30.76 3.56
CA PRO A 108 3.57 31.41 3.26
C PRO A 108 3.03 31.00 1.88
N LEU A 109 1.74 30.68 1.83
CA LEU A 109 1.09 30.07 0.68
C LEU A 109 1.14 30.90 -0.61
N ASP A 110 1.30 32.22 -0.48
CA ASP A 110 1.26 33.24 -1.54
C ASP A 110 2.64 33.84 -1.89
N GLY A 111 3.73 33.35 -1.27
CA GLY A 111 5.06 33.93 -1.44
C GLY A 111 5.24 35.31 -0.81
N SER A 112 4.25 35.80 -0.05
CA SER A 112 4.40 37.02 0.74
C SER A 112 5.27 36.72 1.96
N SER A 113 6.25 37.57 2.26
CA SER A 113 7.14 37.40 3.41
C SER A 113 6.45 37.70 4.77
N PHE A 114 5.11 37.73 4.80
CA PHE A 114 4.32 38.11 5.98
C PHE A 114 3.39 36.97 6.40
N GLY A 115 3.73 36.33 7.53
CA GLY A 115 2.87 35.39 8.25
C GLY A 115 3.32 33.94 8.16
N ILE A 116 3.79 33.37 9.27
CA ILE A 116 4.00 31.92 9.38
C ILE A 116 2.62 31.26 9.27
N THR A 117 2.39 30.51 8.18
CA THR A 117 1.24 29.60 8.13
C THR A 117 1.65 28.31 8.82
N THR A 118 0.90 27.88 9.83
CA THR A 118 1.09 26.58 10.48
C THR A 118 0.18 25.57 9.79
N GLN A 119 0.76 24.71 8.95
CA GLN A 119 0.02 23.60 8.36
C GLN A 119 0.25 22.32 9.16
N THR A 120 -0.84 21.68 9.60
CA THR A 120 -0.77 20.36 10.21
C THR A 120 -0.22 19.36 9.20
N LYS A 121 0.95 18.80 9.49
CA LYS A 121 1.53 17.68 8.75
C LYS A 121 1.21 16.37 9.47
N TYR A 122 1.28 15.26 8.73
CA TYR A 122 0.86 13.96 9.22
C TYR A 122 2.02 12.95 9.25
N LEU A 123 2.05 12.15 10.31
CA LEU A 123 3.02 11.09 10.58
C LEU A 123 2.37 9.72 10.41
N LEU A 124 3.08 8.74 9.86
CA LEU A 124 2.67 7.34 9.94
C LEU A 124 2.94 6.83 11.36
N THR A 125 1.89 6.51 12.11
CA THR A 125 2.01 6.17 13.55
C THR A 125 1.40 4.83 13.92
N ALA A 126 0.64 4.22 13.01
CA ALA A 126 0.26 2.82 13.13
C ALA A 126 0.07 2.17 11.76
N PHE A 127 0.30 0.86 11.69
CA PHE A 127 0.02 0.09 10.49
C PHE A 127 -0.17 -1.40 10.80
N ILE A 128 -0.95 -2.05 9.93
CA ILE A 128 -0.87 -3.48 9.65
C ILE A 128 -0.70 -3.62 8.13
N ASN A 129 0.50 -4.05 7.72
CA ASN A 129 0.88 -4.19 6.32
C ASN A 129 1.53 -5.56 6.11
N CYS A 130 0.70 -6.56 5.83
CA CYS A 130 1.16 -7.93 5.62
C CYS A 130 1.78 -8.12 4.23
N PHE A 131 1.32 -7.37 3.22
CA PHE A 131 1.82 -7.50 1.84
C PHE A 131 2.49 -6.22 1.31
N PRO A 132 3.61 -5.78 1.93
CA PRO A 132 4.39 -4.67 1.42
C PRO A 132 4.96 -5.00 0.04
N SER A 133 5.07 -3.97 -0.82
CA SER A 133 5.62 -4.11 -2.17
C SER A 133 6.86 -3.23 -2.35
N GLY A 134 8.02 -3.79 -2.05
CA GLY A 134 9.32 -3.17 -2.27
C GLY A 134 9.69 -2.05 -1.31
N PHE A 135 9.09 -2.00 -0.12
CA PHE A 135 9.51 -1.11 0.95
C PHE A 135 9.22 -1.70 2.33
N ASN A 136 10.04 -1.35 3.30
CA ASN A 136 9.85 -1.73 4.69
C ASN A 136 8.99 -0.68 5.41
N THR A 137 7.77 -1.04 5.83
CA THR A 137 6.82 -0.08 6.46
C THR A 137 7.30 0.36 7.84
N ARG A 138 7.94 -0.54 8.59
CA ARG A 138 8.50 -0.26 9.92
C ARG A 138 9.52 0.89 9.88
N SER A 139 10.38 0.89 8.86
CA SER A 139 11.38 1.96 8.62
C SER A 139 10.75 3.33 8.33
N LYS A 140 9.46 3.36 7.98
CA LYS A 140 8.67 4.56 7.68
C LYS A 140 7.82 5.03 8.86
N LEU A 141 7.77 4.26 9.95
CA LEU A 141 7.07 4.65 11.17
C LEU A 141 7.68 5.94 11.72
N ASN A 142 6.83 6.84 12.21
CA ASN A 142 7.17 8.18 12.72
C ASN A 142 7.78 9.13 11.68
N GLN A 143 7.69 8.80 10.39
CA GLN A 143 8.08 9.73 9.33
C GLN A 143 6.89 10.54 8.87
N LEU A 144 7.16 11.79 8.50
CA LEU A 144 6.19 12.64 7.82
C LEU A 144 5.86 12.05 6.45
N LEU A 145 4.64 12.30 5.98
CA LEU A 145 4.20 11.84 4.66
C LEU A 145 5.20 12.19 3.54
N ALA A 146 5.76 13.40 3.56
CA ALA A 146 6.79 13.80 2.60
C ALA A 146 8.08 12.98 2.70
N ALA A 147 8.56 12.69 3.90
CA ALA A 147 9.75 11.88 4.13
C ALA A 147 9.55 10.42 3.70
N ILE A 148 8.36 9.87 3.92
CA ILE A 148 7.99 8.53 3.44
C ILE A 148 8.15 8.44 1.92
N HIS A 149 7.69 9.48 1.21
CA HIS A 149 7.67 9.56 -0.25
C HIS A 149 8.92 10.19 -0.87
N ALA A 150 9.96 10.52 -0.09
CA ALA A 150 11.20 11.09 -0.61
C ALA A 150 11.82 10.28 -1.78
N PRO A 151 11.75 8.93 -1.80
CA PRO A 151 12.27 8.15 -2.92
C PRO A 151 11.45 8.22 -4.21
N VAL A 152 10.27 8.86 -4.23
CA VAL A 152 9.36 8.89 -5.37
C VAL A 152 9.72 10.07 -6.30
N PRO A 153 10.19 9.83 -7.53
CA PRO A 153 10.53 10.90 -8.46
C PRO A 153 9.42 11.94 -8.64
N GLY A 154 9.79 13.21 -8.47
CA GLY A 154 8.89 14.35 -8.62
C GLY A 154 7.95 14.60 -7.45
N TYR A 155 7.95 13.80 -6.37
CA TYR A 155 7.03 13.98 -5.26
C TYR A 155 7.17 15.36 -4.60
N ALA A 156 8.37 15.71 -4.14
CA ALA A 156 8.62 16.99 -3.45
C ALA A 156 8.24 18.20 -4.33
N ALA A 157 8.69 18.17 -5.59
CA ALA A 157 8.48 19.28 -6.52
C ALA A 157 7.02 19.41 -7.03
N LYS A 158 6.25 18.32 -7.11
CA LYS A 158 4.96 18.30 -7.82
C LYS A 158 3.76 17.92 -6.96
N LEU A 159 3.95 17.14 -5.90
CA LEU A 159 2.86 16.54 -5.14
C LEU A 159 2.81 17.02 -3.69
N GLU A 160 3.95 17.23 -3.03
CA GLU A 160 4.02 17.47 -1.58
C GLU A 160 3.06 18.56 -1.10
N LYS A 161 3.14 19.79 -1.65
CA LYS A 161 2.27 20.91 -1.24
C LYS A 161 0.78 20.60 -1.43
N SER A 162 0.43 19.88 -2.50
CA SER A 162 -0.96 19.48 -2.75
C SER A 162 -1.44 18.40 -1.80
N MET A 163 -0.55 17.47 -1.44
CA MET A 163 -0.84 16.35 -0.56
C MET A 163 -0.99 16.81 0.89
N ASP A 164 -0.07 17.64 1.38
CA ASP A 164 -0.15 18.26 2.70
C ASP A 164 -1.46 19.05 2.84
N ARG A 165 -1.86 19.80 1.80
CA ARG A 165 -3.14 20.53 1.79
C ARG A 165 -4.33 19.59 1.79
N PHE A 166 -4.28 18.51 1.02
CA PHE A 166 -5.36 17.53 0.96
C PHE A 166 -5.61 16.89 2.34
N PHE A 167 -4.58 16.37 3.00
CA PHE A 167 -4.72 15.74 4.31
C PHE A 167 -5.11 16.73 5.42
N ALA A 168 -4.61 17.97 5.37
CA ALA A 168 -5.00 19.00 6.33
C ALA A 168 -6.48 19.41 6.21
N ASN A 169 -7.12 19.22 5.06
CA ASN A 169 -8.48 19.70 4.78
C ASN A 169 -9.48 18.59 4.43
N LEU A 170 -9.13 17.31 4.61
CA LEU A 170 -10.02 16.19 4.29
C LEU A 170 -11.24 16.22 5.23
N PRO A 171 -12.48 16.43 4.72
CA PRO A 171 -13.65 16.53 5.60
C PRO A 171 -14.03 15.18 6.20
N MET A 172 -14.59 15.20 7.40
CA MET A 172 -15.22 14.03 8.01
C MET A 172 -16.29 13.43 7.06
N GLY A 173 -16.29 12.10 6.93
CA GLY A 173 -17.23 11.37 6.07
C GLY A 173 -16.93 11.43 4.57
N LYS A 174 -15.85 12.09 4.14
CA LYS A 174 -15.39 12.04 2.74
C LYS A 174 -14.32 10.98 2.56
N ILE A 175 -14.56 10.07 1.62
CA ILE A 175 -13.61 9.03 1.20
C ILE A 175 -13.13 9.37 -0.20
N VAL A 176 -11.81 9.31 -0.40
CA VAL A 176 -11.17 9.49 -1.71
C VAL A 176 -10.43 8.21 -2.07
N LYS A 177 -10.57 7.78 -3.33
CA LYS A 177 -9.91 6.60 -3.87
C LYS A 177 -8.95 7.03 -4.98
N ARG A 178 -7.75 6.44 -4.99
CA ARG A 178 -6.79 6.50 -6.10
C ARG A 178 -6.24 5.10 -6.40
N SER A 179 -5.77 4.91 -7.61
CA SER A 179 -5.03 3.70 -7.99
C SER A 179 -3.53 3.99 -8.02
N ASN A 180 -2.75 3.03 -7.55
CA ASN A 180 -1.31 2.94 -7.78
C ASN A 180 -1.01 1.52 -8.26
N TRP A 181 -0.24 1.36 -9.32
CA TRP A 181 0.04 0.07 -9.93
C TRP A 181 1.54 -0.13 -10.14
N SER A 182 1.96 -1.38 -10.26
CA SER A 182 3.33 -1.80 -10.58
C SER A 182 3.30 -3.21 -11.16
N ILE A 183 4.42 -3.63 -11.75
CA ILE A 183 4.70 -5.03 -12.07
C ILE A 183 5.64 -5.58 -11.00
N SER A 184 5.32 -6.77 -10.49
CA SER A 184 6.23 -7.58 -9.67
C SER A 184 6.69 -8.79 -10.47
N THR A 185 7.98 -9.07 -10.48
CA THR A 185 8.59 -10.15 -11.31
C THR A 185 8.79 -11.46 -10.54
N ASN A 186 8.38 -11.52 -9.28
CA ASN A 186 8.57 -12.70 -8.42
C ASN A 186 7.27 -13.25 -7.80
N GLY A 187 6.15 -12.53 -7.93
CA GLY A 187 4.85 -12.92 -7.36
C GLY A 187 4.80 -12.94 -5.82
N GLU A 188 5.82 -12.43 -5.13
CA GLU A 188 5.87 -12.47 -3.66
C GLU A 188 4.92 -11.44 -3.06
N LEU A 189 4.06 -11.91 -2.14
CA LEU A 189 3.15 -11.03 -1.39
C LEU A 189 3.88 -10.22 -0.33
N PHE A 190 4.88 -10.80 0.34
CA PHE A 190 5.67 -10.14 1.38
C PHE A 190 7.04 -9.72 0.84
N CYS A 191 7.13 -8.47 0.36
CA CYS A 191 8.32 -7.96 -0.29
C CYS A 191 8.77 -6.63 0.36
N LEU A 192 9.77 -6.69 1.25
CA LEU A 192 10.28 -5.49 1.96
C LEU A 192 11.26 -4.65 1.12
N LYS A 193 11.77 -5.18 0.01
CA LYS A 193 12.72 -4.51 -0.90
C LYS A 193 12.70 -5.16 -2.28
N GLY A 194 13.14 -4.43 -3.29
CA GLY A 194 13.39 -5.00 -4.63
C GLY A 194 12.32 -4.68 -5.67
N ASN A 195 11.11 -4.23 -5.31
CA ASN A 195 10.13 -3.75 -6.30
C ASN A 195 10.33 -2.28 -6.69
N HIS A 196 11.25 -1.58 -6.03
CA HIS A 196 11.68 -0.24 -6.42
C HIS A 196 13.19 -0.19 -6.63
N MET A 197 13.65 0.78 -7.42
CA MET A 197 15.07 0.96 -7.74
C MET A 197 15.44 2.45 -7.79
N SER A 198 16.64 2.78 -7.30
CA SER A 198 17.23 4.11 -7.45
C SER A 198 18.12 4.20 -8.70
N GLU A 199 18.48 5.42 -9.12
CA GLU A 199 19.46 5.62 -10.19
C GLU A 199 20.83 5.02 -9.83
N GLU A 200 21.22 5.07 -8.56
CA GLU A 200 22.45 4.47 -8.05
C GLU A 200 22.43 2.94 -8.17
N ASP A 201 21.29 2.31 -7.86
CA ASP A 201 21.10 0.87 -8.02
C ASP A 201 21.21 0.44 -9.48
N LEU A 202 20.62 1.22 -10.40
CA LEU A 202 20.70 0.98 -11.84
C LEU A 202 22.15 1.09 -12.33
N ALA A 203 22.84 2.17 -11.96
CA ALA A 203 24.23 2.39 -12.34
C ALA A 203 25.14 1.27 -11.82
N ARG A 204 24.91 0.79 -10.59
CA ARG A 204 25.64 -0.35 -10.01
C ARG A 204 25.37 -1.64 -10.78
N LYS A 205 24.11 -1.93 -11.15
CA LYS A 205 23.75 -3.11 -11.95
C LYS A 205 24.42 -3.09 -13.32
N GLN A 206 24.39 -1.95 -14.00
CA GLN A 206 25.02 -1.76 -15.31
C GLN A 206 26.54 -1.93 -15.22
N LYS A 207 27.19 -1.37 -14.19
CA LYS A 207 28.62 -1.51 -13.97
C LYS A 207 29.06 -2.95 -13.71
N ASN A 208 28.22 -3.73 -13.04
CA ASN A 208 28.52 -5.12 -12.69
C ASN A 208 28.08 -6.11 -13.79
N GLU A 209 27.53 -5.63 -14.91
CA GLU A 209 27.01 -6.46 -16.02
C GLU A 209 26.02 -7.54 -15.53
N VAL A 210 25.23 -7.21 -14.50
CA VAL A 210 24.25 -8.14 -13.92
C VAL A 210 22.95 -8.02 -14.68
N GLU A 211 22.73 -8.93 -15.63
CA GLU A 211 21.40 -9.15 -16.21
C GLU A 211 20.49 -9.87 -15.22
N GLU A 212 19.24 -9.42 -15.15
CA GLU A 212 18.23 -10.04 -14.29
C GLU A 212 17.28 -10.84 -15.17
N GLU A 213 17.26 -12.15 -14.99
CA GLU A 213 16.31 -13.01 -15.67
C GLU A 213 14.90 -12.78 -15.12
N ILE A 214 13.97 -12.41 -16.02
CA ILE A 214 12.56 -12.23 -15.67
C ILE A 214 11.80 -13.52 -15.99
N ASP A 215 11.29 -14.15 -14.95
CA ASP A 215 10.37 -15.29 -15.02
C ASP A 215 8.94 -14.76 -15.26
N LEU A 216 8.46 -14.89 -16.50
CA LEU A 216 7.17 -14.34 -16.91
C LEU A 216 6.00 -15.10 -16.28
N ASP A 217 6.19 -16.37 -15.90
CA ASP A 217 5.17 -17.17 -15.20
C ASP A 217 4.96 -16.71 -13.75
N LYS A 218 5.96 -16.04 -13.15
CA LYS A 218 5.85 -15.41 -11.82
C LYS A 218 5.56 -13.92 -11.86
N THR A 219 5.46 -13.34 -13.05
CA THR A 219 5.26 -11.90 -13.20
C THR A 219 3.78 -11.55 -13.07
N VAL A 220 3.48 -10.58 -12.20
CA VAL A 220 2.12 -10.18 -11.84
C VAL A 220 1.93 -8.66 -11.76
N THR A 221 0.70 -8.19 -11.92
CA THR A 221 0.28 -6.84 -11.51
C THR A 221 -0.86 -6.91 -10.52
N TYR A 222 -0.77 -6.21 -9.38
CA TYR A 222 -1.68 -6.33 -8.23
C TYR A 222 -1.88 -7.74 -7.65
N GLN A 223 -1.28 -8.80 -8.23
CA GLN A 223 -1.49 -10.25 -8.04
C GLN A 223 -2.21 -10.99 -9.18
N TYR A 224 -2.53 -10.34 -10.30
CA TYR A 224 -2.98 -11.05 -11.52
C TYR A 224 -1.77 -11.48 -12.35
N PRO A 225 -1.65 -12.78 -12.72
CA PRO A 225 -0.64 -13.24 -13.67
C PRO A 225 -0.74 -12.49 -14.98
N LEU A 226 0.39 -12.06 -15.54
CA LEU A 226 0.38 -11.35 -16.82
C LEU A 226 -0.18 -12.21 -17.96
N ARG A 227 -0.06 -13.54 -17.86
CA ARG A 227 -0.65 -14.49 -18.80
C ARG A 227 -2.16 -14.34 -18.87
N GLU A 228 -2.85 -14.23 -17.72
CA GLU A 228 -4.30 -14.04 -17.69
C GLU A 228 -4.71 -12.73 -18.37
N LEU A 229 -4.00 -11.64 -18.07
CA LEU A 229 -4.24 -10.33 -18.69
C LEU A 229 -4.00 -10.32 -20.19
N ARG A 230 -2.97 -11.04 -20.65
CA ARG A 230 -2.72 -11.23 -22.08
C ARG A 230 -3.86 -12.02 -22.73
N ASP A 231 -4.19 -13.17 -22.16
CA ASP A 231 -5.14 -14.13 -22.73
C ASP A 231 -6.58 -13.59 -22.73
N GLU A 232 -6.94 -12.68 -21.82
CA GLU A 232 -8.23 -11.97 -21.83
C GLU A 232 -8.27 -10.76 -22.79
N GLY A 233 -7.17 -10.43 -23.47
CA GLY A 233 -7.07 -9.35 -24.45
C GLY A 233 -6.67 -7.98 -23.88
N SER A 234 -6.26 -7.89 -22.62
CA SER A 234 -5.80 -6.65 -21.96
C SER A 234 -4.32 -6.33 -22.24
N GLY A 235 -3.60 -7.20 -22.96
CA GLY A 235 -2.15 -7.11 -23.17
C GLY A 235 -1.68 -5.79 -23.80
N GLU A 236 -2.31 -5.36 -24.89
CA GLU A 236 -1.91 -4.15 -25.62
C GLU A 236 -2.06 -2.88 -24.76
N VAL A 237 -3.18 -2.78 -24.04
CA VAL A 237 -3.47 -1.63 -23.16
C VAL A 237 -2.49 -1.57 -22.00
N LEU A 238 -2.12 -2.73 -21.42
CA LEU A 238 -1.11 -2.77 -20.36
C LEU A 238 0.28 -2.41 -20.90
N ALA A 239 0.63 -2.86 -22.10
CA ALA A 239 1.89 -2.48 -22.75
C ALA A 239 1.97 -0.96 -22.99
N GLU A 240 0.90 -0.34 -23.47
CA GLU A 240 0.81 1.12 -23.61
C GLU A 240 0.96 1.83 -22.25
N ALA A 241 0.32 1.31 -21.19
CA ALA A 241 0.46 1.86 -19.85
C ALA A 241 1.92 1.75 -19.31
N ILE A 242 2.63 0.69 -19.66
CA ILE A 242 4.06 0.50 -19.34
C ILE A 242 4.90 1.57 -20.05
N ASP A 243 4.66 1.83 -21.34
CA ASP A 243 5.36 2.88 -22.09
C ASP A 243 5.05 4.28 -21.52
N GLY A 244 3.82 4.49 -21.07
CA GLY A 244 3.38 5.74 -20.44
C GLY A 244 4.13 6.12 -19.16
N LEU A 245 4.80 5.18 -18.47
CA LEU A 245 5.58 5.48 -17.26
C LEU A 245 6.68 6.52 -17.50
N GLY A 246 7.31 6.49 -18.67
CA GLY A 246 8.37 7.44 -19.06
C GLY A 246 7.86 8.74 -19.67
N LEU A 247 6.62 8.73 -20.19
CA LEU A 247 6.02 9.87 -20.89
C LEU A 247 5.25 10.82 -19.96
N GLY A 248 5.00 10.39 -18.73
CA GLY A 248 4.28 11.18 -17.73
C GLY A 248 5.08 12.37 -17.20
N SER A 249 4.47 13.07 -16.24
CA SER A 249 5.10 14.23 -15.61
C SER A 249 6.29 13.89 -14.70
N ALA A 250 6.62 12.61 -14.48
CA ALA A 250 7.79 12.19 -13.70
C ALA A 250 8.52 11.03 -14.42
N PRO A 251 9.35 11.33 -15.44
CA PRO A 251 10.02 10.30 -16.25
C PRO A 251 10.87 9.31 -15.44
N GLY A 252 11.39 9.73 -14.28
CA GLY A 252 12.11 8.84 -13.35
C GLY A 252 11.28 7.67 -12.81
N MET A 253 9.96 7.63 -13.05
CA MET A 253 9.13 6.45 -12.74
C MET A 253 9.60 5.19 -13.43
N THR A 254 10.22 5.28 -14.61
CA THR A 254 10.74 4.12 -15.34
C THR A 254 11.79 3.37 -14.54
N ILE A 255 12.66 4.11 -13.84
CA ILE A 255 13.68 3.57 -12.94
C ILE A 255 13.01 3.17 -11.62
N TYR A 256 12.25 4.07 -11.01
CA TYR A 256 11.64 3.84 -9.70
C TYR A 256 10.76 2.58 -9.66
N LYS A 257 9.95 2.31 -10.69
CA LYS A 257 9.12 1.11 -10.81
C LYS A 257 9.80 -0.04 -11.57
N ARG A 258 11.11 0.08 -11.83
CA ARG A 258 11.95 -0.93 -12.49
C ARG A 258 11.54 -1.29 -13.92
N GLN A 259 10.75 -0.47 -14.59
CA GLN A 259 10.36 -0.68 -15.98
C GLN A 259 11.58 -0.78 -16.90
N VAL A 260 12.70 -0.12 -16.58
CA VAL A 260 13.97 -0.28 -17.32
C VAL A 260 14.59 -1.68 -17.23
N ILE A 261 14.13 -2.53 -16.31
CA ILE A 261 14.64 -3.91 -16.13
C ILE A 261 13.71 -4.92 -16.81
N TRP A 262 12.41 -4.85 -16.53
CA TRP A 262 11.44 -5.84 -16.99
C TRP A 262 10.62 -5.39 -18.21
N GLY A 263 10.64 -4.09 -18.53
CA GLY A 263 9.68 -3.45 -19.45
C GLY A 263 9.60 -4.08 -20.83
N ASP A 264 10.74 -4.27 -21.49
CA ASP A 264 10.75 -4.76 -22.87
C ASP A 264 10.30 -6.22 -22.96
N LYS A 265 10.82 -7.09 -22.08
CA LYS A 265 10.43 -8.51 -22.03
C LYS A 265 8.95 -8.68 -21.66
N VAL A 266 8.46 -7.91 -20.68
CA VAL A 266 7.04 -7.94 -20.29
C VAL A 266 6.13 -7.46 -21.42
N LYS A 267 6.47 -6.37 -22.11
CA LYS A 267 5.67 -5.87 -23.24
C LYS A 267 5.64 -6.87 -24.39
N ALA A 268 6.78 -7.45 -24.77
CA ALA A 268 6.84 -8.47 -25.82
C ALA A 268 5.94 -9.66 -25.49
N PHE A 269 5.95 -10.12 -24.24
CA PHE A 269 5.07 -11.20 -23.78
C PHE A 269 3.59 -10.81 -23.87
N LEU A 270 3.22 -9.61 -23.38
CA LEU A 270 1.84 -9.10 -23.41
C LEU A 270 1.30 -8.93 -24.85
N LYS A 271 2.18 -8.70 -25.82
CA LYS A 271 1.85 -8.58 -27.25
C LYS A 271 1.83 -9.92 -27.99
N GLY A 272 2.22 -11.01 -27.32
CA GLY A 272 2.34 -12.34 -27.94
C GLY A 272 3.54 -12.47 -28.88
N GLU A 273 4.55 -11.62 -28.73
CA GLU A 273 5.80 -11.67 -29.53
C GLU A 273 6.76 -12.75 -29.01
N ILE A 274 6.65 -13.10 -27.72
CA ILE A 274 7.43 -14.15 -27.05
C ILE A 274 6.54 -14.98 -26.13
N ASP A 275 7.00 -16.20 -25.83
CA ASP A 275 6.44 -17.05 -24.78
C ASP A 275 7.04 -16.74 -23.41
N ALA A 276 6.42 -17.30 -22.35
CA ALA A 276 6.89 -17.13 -20.97
C ALA A 276 8.19 -17.90 -20.70
#